data_AF-A0A0G4L1Q0-F1
#
_entry.id   AF-A0A0G4L1Q0-F1
#
_cell.length_a   1.000
_cell.length_b   1.000
_cell.length_c   1.000
_cell.angle_alpha   90.00
_cell.angle_beta   90.00
_cell.angle_gamma   90.00
#
_symmetry.space_group_name_H-M   'P 1'
#
loop_
_entity.id
_entity.type
_entity.pdbx_description
1 polymer ?
#
loop_
_entity_poly.entity_id
_entity_poly.type
_entity_poly.pdbx_seq_one_letter_code
_entity_poly.pdbx_strand_id
1 'polypeptide(L)'
;MDNIHPIYAIKQLMIKRELAKDPELANESWDRFLPDFGKKTLSHRRVPHKVSDKSKKVYTPFPPAPEKSKVDKQIESGEYFLGKEAKARAVAQERVESQKQKKEEKLQKREREYVAPEEGEKKKKRKKSEA
;
A
#
# COMPACT_ATOMS: atom_id res chain seq x y z
N MET A 1 -8.70 40.01 2.97
CA MET A 1 -9.84 39.80 3.89
C MET A 1 -9.60 38.50 4.62
N ASP A 2 -9.70 38.52 5.94
CA ASP A 2 -9.57 37.32 6.76
C ASP A 2 -10.81 36.41 6.60
N ASN A 3 -10.66 35.12 6.90
CA ASN A 3 -11.76 34.16 6.92
C ASN A 3 -12.63 34.33 8.18
N ILE A 4 -13.22 35.52 8.34
CA ILE A 4 -14.11 35.88 9.44
C ILE A 4 -15.43 36.33 8.83
N HIS A 5 -16.52 35.66 9.21
CA HIS A 5 -17.84 35.98 8.66
C HIS A 5 -18.32 37.36 9.17
N PRO A 6 -18.84 38.24 8.30
CA PRO A 6 -19.20 39.62 8.68
C PRO A 6 -20.30 39.69 9.77
N ILE A 7 -21.12 38.64 9.90
CA ILE A 7 -22.11 38.52 10.99
C ILE A 7 -21.50 38.68 12.38
N TYR A 8 -20.24 38.29 12.56
CA TYR A 8 -19.53 38.42 13.83
C TYR A 8 -19.26 39.89 14.17
N ALA A 9 -18.85 40.68 13.19
CA ALA A 9 -18.68 42.12 13.35
C ALA A 9 -20.03 42.81 13.63
N ILE A 10 -21.11 42.39 12.94
CA ILE A 10 -22.46 42.93 13.20
C ILE A 10 -22.89 42.62 14.63
N LYS A 11 -22.73 41.38 15.11
CA LYS A 11 -23.09 40.98 16.47
C LYS A 11 -22.27 41.76 17.51
N GLN A 12 -20.97 41.95 17.26
CA GLN A 12 -20.10 42.74 18.13
C GLN A 12 -20.58 44.21 18.22
N LEU A 13 -20.94 44.81 17.08
CA LEU A 13 -21.47 46.18 17.03
C LEU A 13 -22.81 46.32 17.74
N MET A 14 -23.71 45.34 17.60
CA MET A 14 -24.98 45.32 18.32
C MET A 14 -24.76 45.34 19.84
N ILE A 15 -23.87 44.48 20.35
CA ILE A 15 -23.55 44.40 21.77
C ILE A 15 -22.92 45.70 22.28
N LYS A 16 -21.96 46.27 21.53
CA LYS A 16 -21.34 47.56 21.88
C LYS A 16 -22.37 48.69 21.97
N ARG A 17 -23.37 48.71 21.09
CA ARG A 17 -24.44 49.72 21.11
C ARG A 17 -25.34 49.60 22.33
N GLU A 18 -25.63 48.39 22.79
CA GLU A 18 -26.42 48.19 24.00
C GLU A 18 -25.62 48.55 25.26
N LEU A 19 -24.37 48.08 25.38
CA LEU A 19 -23.50 48.39 26.52
C LEU A 19 -23.20 49.89 26.66
N ALA A 20 -23.11 50.60 25.53
CA ALA A 20 -22.92 52.06 25.54
C ALA A 20 -24.11 52.84 26.12
N LYS A 21 -25.29 52.23 26.26
CA LYS A 21 -26.46 52.86 26.89
C LYS A 21 -26.37 52.83 28.41
N ASP A 22 -25.60 51.91 28.99
CA ASP A 22 -25.46 51.75 30.43
C ASP A 22 -24.37 52.69 30.97
N PRO A 23 -24.70 53.71 31.78
CA PRO A 23 -23.74 54.70 32.24
C PRO A 23 -22.73 54.14 33.26
N GLU A 24 -23.08 53.05 33.96
CA GLU A 24 -22.22 52.41 34.96
C GLU A 24 -21.02 51.70 34.31
N LEU A 25 -21.20 51.15 33.11
CA LEU A 25 -20.19 50.36 32.39
C LEU A 25 -19.31 51.20 31.46
N ALA A 26 -19.49 52.53 31.42
CA ALA A 26 -18.79 53.43 30.52
C ALA A 26 -17.28 53.54 30.83
N ASN A 27 -16.89 53.32 32.09
CA ASN A 27 -15.50 53.44 32.55
C ASN A 27 -14.76 52.09 32.61
N GLU A 28 -15.43 50.98 32.24
CA GLU A 28 -14.89 49.62 32.33
C GLU A 28 -14.54 49.02 30.96
N SER A 29 -13.69 47.99 30.94
CA SER A 29 -13.43 47.23 29.71
C SER A 29 -14.64 46.35 29.34
N TRP A 30 -15.08 46.44 28.08
CA TRP A 30 -16.18 45.64 27.54
C TRP A 30 -15.76 44.25 27.05
N ASP A 31 -14.49 43.87 27.17
CA ASP A 31 -13.94 42.63 26.59
C ASP A 31 -14.64 41.36 27.11
N ARG A 32 -15.15 41.39 28.35
CA ARG A 32 -15.91 40.29 28.95
C ARG A 32 -17.27 40.05 28.27
N PHE A 33 -17.87 41.10 27.71
CA PHE A 33 -19.19 41.05 27.08
C PHE A 33 -19.11 40.87 25.56
N LEU A 34 -17.94 41.14 24.98
CA LEU A 34 -17.67 40.98 23.56
C LEU A 34 -17.36 39.52 23.24
N PRO A 35 -18.04 38.89 22.28
CA PRO A 35 -17.70 37.53 21.88
C PRO A 35 -16.32 37.48 21.20
N ASP A 36 -15.44 36.61 21.67
CA ASP A 36 -14.16 36.33 21.00
C ASP A 36 -14.36 35.35 19.83
N PHE A 37 -14.04 35.83 18.63
CA PHE A 37 -14.13 35.09 17.37
C PHE A 37 -12.76 34.60 16.86
N GLY A 38 -11.74 34.63 17.72
CA GLY A 38 -10.42 34.07 17.44
C GLY A 38 -10.47 32.60 16.99
N LYS A 39 -9.44 32.18 16.25
CA LYS A 39 -9.34 30.79 15.75
C LYS A 39 -9.20 29.83 16.94
N LYS A 40 -10.27 29.08 17.24
CA LYS A 40 -10.28 28.02 18.28
C LYS A 40 -9.67 26.69 17.81
N THR A 41 -8.87 26.72 16.74
CA THR A 41 -8.22 25.51 16.21
C THR A 41 -6.99 25.19 17.04
N LEU A 42 -6.91 23.97 17.57
CA LEU A 42 -5.67 23.44 18.15
C LEU A 42 -4.58 23.45 17.07
N SER A 43 -3.49 24.18 17.31
CA SER A 43 -2.38 24.36 16.35
C SER A 43 -1.74 23.03 15.95
N HIS A 44 -1.79 22.05 16.84
CA HIS A 44 -1.24 20.73 16.62
C HIS A 44 -2.33 19.74 16.22
N ARG A 45 -2.39 19.45 14.93
CA ARG A 45 -3.13 18.29 14.43
C ARG A 45 -2.40 17.01 14.84
N ARG A 46 -3.11 16.06 15.43
CA ARG A 46 -2.58 14.71 15.71
C ARG A 46 -2.11 14.07 14.40
N VAL A 47 -0.83 13.72 14.36
CA VAL A 47 -0.24 13.00 13.22
C VAL A 47 -0.75 11.55 13.25
N PRO A 48 -1.23 11.00 12.12
CA PRO A 48 -1.65 9.59 12.07
C PRO A 48 -0.43 8.67 12.25
N HIS A 49 -0.65 7.48 12.84
CA HIS A 49 0.41 6.50 13.07
C HIS A 49 1.07 6.00 11.76
N LYS A 50 0.35 6.05 10.64
CA LYS A 50 0.87 5.73 9.31
C LYS A 50 0.91 7.00 8.48
N VAL A 51 2.11 7.57 8.35
CA VAL A 51 2.39 8.66 7.44
C VAL A 51 2.90 8.05 6.14
N SER A 52 2.32 8.44 5.00
CA SER A 52 2.82 7.98 3.70
C SER A 52 4.04 8.82 3.29
N ASP A 53 5.18 8.16 3.13
CA ASP A 53 6.40 8.79 2.62
C ASP A 53 6.22 9.17 1.15
N LYS A 54 6.07 10.47 0.89
CA LYS A 54 5.91 11.00 -0.47
C LYS A 54 7.21 11.00 -1.26
N SER A 55 8.37 10.82 -0.61
CA SER A 55 9.68 10.74 -1.27
C SER A 55 9.77 9.61 -2.32
N LYS A 56 8.97 8.54 -2.15
CA LYS A 56 8.90 7.42 -3.10
C LYS A 56 8.07 7.73 -4.35
N LYS A 57 7.27 8.80 -4.35
CA LYS A 57 6.43 9.21 -5.49
C LYS A 57 7.13 10.31 -6.28
N VAL A 58 8.20 9.93 -6.97
CA VAL A 58 8.92 10.84 -7.88
C VAL A 58 7.99 11.22 -9.03
N TYR A 59 7.92 12.51 -9.35
CA TYR A 59 7.09 13.01 -10.44
C TYR A 59 7.59 12.45 -11.78
N THR A 60 6.71 11.76 -12.50
CA THR A 60 6.95 11.31 -13.86
C THR A 60 5.99 12.07 -14.79
N PRO A 61 6.48 12.78 -15.82
CA PRO A 61 5.62 13.56 -16.70
C PRO A 61 4.75 12.67 -17.61
N PHE A 62 5.18 11.42 -17.83
CA PHE A 62 4.42 10.44 -18.59
C PHE A 62 3.54 9.60 -17.65
N PRO A 63 2.27 9.37 -18.03
CA PRO A 63 1.42 8.44 -17.29
C PRO A 63 1.94 7.00 -17.45
N PRO A 64 1.68 6.11 -16.49
CA PRO A 64 1.94 4.68 -16.65
C PRO A 64 1.09 4.12 -17.80
N ALA A 65 1.60 3.08 -18.46
CA ALA A 65 0.85 2.40 -19.52
C ALA A 65 -0.47 1.82 -18.96
N PRO A 66 -1.58 1.91 -19.71
CA PRO A 66 -2.84 1.30 -19.31
C PRO A 66 -2.71 -0.23 -19.27
N GLU A 67 -3.49 -0.87 -18.40
CA GLU A 67 -3.58 -2.33 -18.40
C GLU A 67 -4.24 -2.82 -19.70
N LYS A 68 -3.62 -3.81 -20.35
CA LYS A 68 -4.11 -4.40 -21.60
C LYS A 68 -5.47 -5.08 -21.41
N SER A 69 -6.37 -4.93 -22.37
CA SER A 69 -7.67 -5.60 -22.33
C SER A 69 -7.52 -7.13 -22.46
N LYS A 70 -8.58 -7.88 -22.13
CA LYS A 70 -8.58 -9.35 -22.33
C LYS A 70 -8.37 -9.72 -23.79
N VAL A 71 -8.94 -8.93 -24.71
CA VAL A 71 -8.82 -9.14 -26.15
C VAL A 71 -7.38 -8.90 -26.59
N ASP A 72 -6.76 -7.80 -26.14
CA ASP A 72 -5.36 -7.50 -26.47
C ASP A 72 -4.41 -8.59 -25.99
N LYS A 73 -4.60 -9.08 -24.75
CA LYS A 73 -3.81 -10.20 -24.21
C LYS A 73 -3.93 -11.46 -25.06
N GLN A 74 -5.13 -11.76 -25.56
CA GLN A 74 -5.37 -12.93 -26.42
C GLN A 74 -4.82 -12.75 -27.84
N ILE A 75 -4.82 -11.53 -28.37
CA ILE A 75 -4.21 -11.20 -29.66
C ILE A 75 -2.69 -11.32 -29.55
N GLU A 76 -2.10 -10.78 -28.47
CA GLU A 76 -0.66 -10.88 -28.20
C GLU A 76 -0.19 -12.34 -28.00
N SER A 77 -0.99 -13.19 -27.34
CA SER A 77 -0.68 -14.62 -27.22
C SER A 77 -0.98 -15.42 -28.50
N GLY A 78 -1.64 -14.82 -29.50
CA GLY A 78 -2.12 -15.49 -30.71
C GLY A 78 -3.30 -16.44 -30.50
N GLU A 79 -3.73 -16.65 -29.24
CA GLU A 79 -4.87 -17.49 -28.91
C GLU A 79 -6.17 -16.95 -29.49
N TYR A 80 -6.29 -15.63 -29.70
CA TYR A 80 -7.51 -15.03 -30.23
C TYR A 80 -7.92 -15.65 -31.57
N PHE A 81 -6.94 -15.97 -32.42
CA PHE A 81 -7.15 -16.52 -33.75
C PHE A 81 -7.40 -18.04 -33.77
N LEU A 82 -7.10 -18.75 -32.67
CA LEU A 82 -7.30 -20.19 -32.59
C LEU A 82 -8.77 -20.52 -32.30
N GLY A 83 -9.33 -21.44 -33.09
CA GLY A 83 -10.64 -22.03 -32.84
C GLY A 83 -10.70 -22.82 -31.52
N LYS A 84 -11.90 -23.05 -31.01
CA LYS A 84 -12.12 -23.76 -29.72
C LYS A 84 -11.46 -25.15 -29.70
N GLU A 85 -11.49 -25.87 -30.81
CA GLU A 85 -10.89 -27.19 -30.94
C GLU A 85 -9.36 -27.17 -30.91
N ALA A 86 -8.73 -26.16 -31.52
CA ALA A 86 -7.28 -26.01 -31.50
C ALA A 86 -6.79 -25.69 -30.08
N LYS A 87 -7.51 -24.82 -29.37
CA LYS A 87 -7.26 -24.54 -27.94
C LYS A 87 -7.40 -25.78 -27.08
N ALA A 88 -8.46 -26.57 -27.28
CA ALA A 88 -8.67 -27.81 -26.54
C ALA A 88 -7.54 -28.83 -26.78
N ARG A 89 -7.06 -28.94 -28.02
CA ARG A 89 -5.91 -29.79 -28.36
C ARG A 89 -4.62 -29.35 -27.68
N ALA A 90 -4.32 -28.05 -27.68
CA ALA A 90 -3.14 -27.51 -26.99
C ALA A 90 -3.18 -27.80 -25.48
N VAL A 91 -4.33 -27.57 -24.83
CA VAL A 91 -4.53 -27.87 -23.40
C VAL A 91 -4.39 -29.37 -23.11
N ALA A 92 -4.90 -30.24 -23.99
CA ALA A 92 -4.75 -31.68 -23.84
C ALA A 92 -3.28 -32.11 -23.95
N GLN A 93 -2.52 -31.53 -24.89
CA GLN A 93 -1.09 -31.79 -25.04
C GLN A 93 -0.29 -31.35 -23.81
N GLU A 94 -0.53 -30.14 -23.30
CA GLU A 94 0.10 -29.62 -22.08
C GLU A 94 -0.16 -30.52 -20.85
N ARG A 95 -1.40 -31.04 -20.72
CA ARG A 95 -1.73 -32.00 -19.66
C ARG A 95 -0.96 -33.30 -19.79
N VAL A 96 -0.82 -33.83 -21.00
CA VAL A 96 -0.05 -35.06 -21.24
C VAL A 96 1.43 -34.82 -20.96
N GLU A 97 1.99 -33.68 -21.36
CA GLU A 97 3.39 -33.32 -21.11
C GLU A 97 3.68 -33.14 -19.61
N SER A 98 2.84 -32.41 -18.89
CA SER A 98 2.99 -32.25 -17.43
C SER A 98 2.84 -33.57 -16.67
N GLN A 99 1.99 -34.48 -17.14
CA GLN A 99 1.90 -35.84 -16.58
C GLN A 99 3.17 -36.66 -16.84
N LYS A 100 3.74 -36.56 -18.05
CA LYS A 100 5.03 -37.21 -18.38
C LYS A 100 6.15 -36.69 -17.49
N GLN A 101 6.27 -35.37 -17.33
CA GLN A 101 7.26 -34.73 -16.46
C GLN A 101 7.13 -35.22 -15.01
N LYS A 102 5.93 -35.21 -14.44
CA LYS A 102 5.70 -35.72 -13.06
C LYS A 102 6.05 -37.19 -12.90
N LYS A 103 5.78 -38.01 -13.93
CA LYS A 103 6.16 -39.43 -13.92
C LYS A 103 7.68 -39.59 -13.92
N GLU A 104 8.37 -38.80 -14.74
CA GLU A 104 9.84 -38.79 -14.81
C GLU A 104 10.47 -38.31 -13.49
N GLU A 105 9.99 -37.22 -12.91
CA GLU A 105 10.44 -36.75 -11.59
C GLU A 105 10.24 -37.82 -10.50
N LYS A 106 9.12 -38.55 -10.54
CA LYS A 106 8.86 -39.63 -9.59
C LYS A 106 9.80 -40.82 -9.79
N LEU A 107 10.13 -41.16 -11.05
CA LEU A 107 11.12 -42.18 -11.37
C LEU A 107 12.51 -41.75 -10.89
N GLN A 108 12.93 -40.52 -11.17
CA GLN A 108 14.21 -39.99 -10.70
C GLN A 108 14.31 -39.97 -9.17
N LYS A 109 13.24 -39.56 -8.47
CA LYS A 109 13.19 -39.63 -6.99
C LYS A 109 13.35 -41.06 -6.49
N ARG A 110 12.65 -42.02 -7.11
CA ARG A 110 12.76 -43.44 -6.78
C ARG A 110 14.17 -43.98 -7.05
N GLU A 111 14.78 -43.65 -8.18
CA GLU A 111 16.16 -44.07 -8.50
C GLU A 111 17.17 -43.52 -7.48
N ARG A 112 17.00 -42.26 -7.05
CA ARG A 112 17.82 -41.65 -5.98
C ARG A 112 17.68 -42.39 -4.65
N GLU A 113 16.50 -42.92 -4.32
CA GLU A 113 16.29 -43.72 -3.10
C GLU A 113 17.01 -45.08 -3.16
N TYR A 114 17.26 -45.64 -4.36
CA TYR A 114 17.98 -46.91 -4.53
C TYR A 114 19.51 -46.76 -4.52
N VAL A 115 20.04 -45.55 -4.64
CA VAL A 115 21.49 -45.30 -4.50
C VAL A 115 21.82 -45.18 -3.01
N ALA A 116 22.69 -46.06 -2.54
CA ALA A 116 23.16 -46.00 -1.15
C ALA A 116 23.80 -44.63 -0.85
N PRO A 117 23.48 -44.00 0.30
CA PRO A 117 24.15 -42.77 0.72
C PRO A 117 25.66 -42.97 0.80
N GLU A 118 26.43 -41.97 0.36
CA GLU A 118 27.88 -42.03 0.43
C GLU A 118 28.33 -42.00 1.91
N GLU A 119 28.86 -43.12 2.42
CA GLU A 119 29.45 -43.17 3.74
C GLU A 119 30.78 -42.39 3.74
N GLY A 120 30.80 -41.25 4.43
CA GLY A 120 32.02 -40.46 4.57
C GLY A 120 33.15 -41.27 5.19
N GLU A 121 34.36 -41.14 4.62
CA GLU A 121 35.55 -41.86 5.06
C GLU A 121 35.73 -41.78 6.59
N LYS A 122 35.74 -42.95 7.25
CA LYS A 122 36.06 -43.04 8.68
C LYS A 122 37.48 -42.52 8.90
N LYS A 123 37.61 -41.38 9.58
CA LYS A 123 38.90 -40.81 10.00
C LYS A 123 39.75 -41.91 10.65
N LYS A 124 40.84 -42.30 9.98
CA LYS A 124 41.79 -43.30 10.50
C LYS A 124 42.30 -42.85 11.88
N LYS A 125 41.98 -43.60 12.94
CA LYS A 125 42.57 -43.39 14.26
C LYS A 125 44.09 -43.60 14.15
N ARG A 126 44.87 -42.56 14.49
CA ARG A 126 46.34 -42.63 14.55
C ARG A 126 46.72 -43.72 15.56
N LYS A 127 47.51 -44.71 15.14
CA LYS A 127 48.14 -45.68 16.06
C LYS A 127 49.06 -44.91 17.00
N LYS A 128 48.82 -45.00 18.31
CA LYS A 128 49.75 -44.54 19.34
C LYS A 128 50.87 -45.58 19.38
N SER A 129 52.09 -45.17 19.03
CA SER A 129 53.29 -45.99 19.23
C SER A 129 53.54 -46.14 20.73
N GLU A 130 53.55 -47.37 21.23
CA GLU A 130 54.10 -47.72 22.54
C GLU A 130 55.62 -47.49 22.51
N ALA A 131 56.12 -46.82 23.53
CA ALA A 131 57.53 -46.69 23.89
C ALA A 131 57.63 -46.95 25.40
#